data_AF-A0A227IZ33-F1
#
_entry.id   AF-A0A227IZ33-F1
#
_cell.length_a   1.000
_cell.length_b   1.000
_cell.length_c   1.000
_cell.angle_alpha   90.00
_cell.angle_beta   90.00
_cell.angle_gamma   90.00
#
_symmetry.space_group_name_H-M   'P 1'
#
loop_
_entity.id
_entity.type
_entity.pdbx_description
1 polymer ?
#
loop_
_entity_poly.entity_id
_entity_poly.type
_entity_poly.pdbx_seq_one_letter_code
_entity_poly.pdbx_strand_id
1 'polypeptide(L)'
;KKAIDIIKAHAEGEAKAVEHVERFMELLAICFANIFTATDPHVVVLGGGLSNFELIYEEMPKRIPKYLLSVAKCPKIIKAKHG
;
A
#
# COMPACT_ATOMS: atom_id res chain seq x y z
N LYS A 1 7.63 -5.56 -17.67
CA LYS A 1 8.37 -6.09 -16.50
C LYS A 1 7.36 -6.81 -15.62
N LYS A 2 7.66 -8.01 -15.12
CA LYS A 2 6.81 -8.64 -14.10
C LYS A 2 6.89 -7.80 -12.82
N ALA A 3 5.89 -7.88 -11.94
CA ALA A 3 5.89 -7.14 -10.68
C ALA A 3 7.19 -7.37 -9.87
N ILE A 4 7.68 -8.61 -9.87
CA ILE A 4 8.94 -9.00 -9.21
C ILE A 4 10.15 -8.24 -9.79
N ASP A 5 10.22 -8.08 -11.11
CA ASP A 5 11.31 -7.36 -11.78
C ASP A 5 11.31 -5.87 -11.43
N ILE A 6 10.12 -5.27 -11.24
CA ILE A 6 9.96 -3.87 -10.83
C ILE A 6 10.39 -3.69 -9.38
N ILE A 7 9.99 -4.60 -8.49
CA ILE A 7 10.39 -4.57 -7.07
C ILE A 7 11.92 -4.73 -6.95
N LYS A 8 12.52 -5.62 -7.73
CA LYS A 8 13.99 -5.77 -7.76
C LYS A 8 14.68 -4.51 -8.29
N ALA A 9 14.22 -3.97 -9.41
CA ALA A 9 14.74 -2.72 -9.97
C ALA A 9 14.58 -1.52 -9.01
N HIS A 10 13.49 -1.49 -8.24
CA HIS A 10 13.28 -0.50 -7.18
C HIS A 10 14.33 -0.64 -6.07
N ALA A 11 14.61 -1.87 -5.61
CA ALA A 11 15.65 -2.14 -4.62
C ALA A 11 17.05 -1.77 -5.12
N GLU A 12 17.30 -1.86 -6.43
CA GLU A 12 18.53 -1.43 -7.09
C GLU A 12 18.58 0.09 -7.36
N GLY A 13 17.52 0.83 -7.03
CA GLY A 13 17.46 2.29 -7.21
C GLY A 13 17.24 2.75 -8.66
N GLU A 14 16.73 1.90 -9.55
CA GLU A 14 16.43 2.28 -10.94
C GLU A 14 15.36 3.38 -10.93
N ALA A 15 15.69 4.58 -11.43
CA ALA A 15 14.85 5.77 -11.35
C ALA A 15 13.40 5.55 -11.82
N LYS A 16 13.20 4.81 -12.92
CA LYS A 16 11.86 4.49 -13.45
C LYS A 16 11.07 3.56 -12.53
N ALA A 17 11.75 2.63 -11.86
CA ALA A 17 11.11 1.71 -10.93
C ALA A 17 10.74 2.42 -9.63
N VAL A 18 11.60 3.30 -9.12
CA VAL A 18 11.32 4.19 -7.98
C VAL A 18 10.10 5.05 -8.26
N GLU A 19 10.08 5.76 -9.39
CA GLU A 19 8.95 6.60 -9.78
C GLU A 19 7.64 5.79 -9.96
N HIS A 20 7.73 4.57 -10.47
CA HIS A 20 6.57 3.71 -10.65
C HIS A 20 6.01 3.23 -9.30
N VAL A 21 6.87 2.76 -8.40
CA VAL A 21 6.45 2.31 -7.06
C VAL A 21 5.87 3.46 -6.27
N GLU A 22 6.47 4.64 -6.34
CA GLU A 22 5.95 5.85 -5.69
C GLU A 22 4.52 6.18 -6.17
N ARG A 23 4.30 6.20 -7.48
CA ARG A 23 2.96 6.40 -8.06
C ARG A 23 1.97 5.31 -7.66
N PHE A 24 2.43 4.05 -7.63
CA PHE A 24 1.60 2.92 -7.23
C PHE A 24 1.18 3.03 -5.76
N MET A 25 2.10 3.37 -4.86
CA MET A 25 1.81 3.55 -3.43
C MET A 25 0.82 4.68 -3.20
N GLU A 26 0.96 5.79 -3.92
CA GLU A 26 0.03 6.91 -3.80
C GLU A 26 -1.37 6.54 -4.28
N LEU A 27 -1.48 5.87 -5.42
CA LEU A 27 -2.76 5.38 -5.94
C LEU A 27 -3.41 4.39 -4.97
N LEU A 28 -2.63 3.48 -4.39
CA LEU A 28 -3.11 2.49 -3.43
C LEU A 28 -3.66 3.18 -2.18
N ALA A 29 -2.97 4.19 -1.66
CA ALA A 29 -3.42 4.95 -0.50
C ALA A 29 -4.75 5.68 -0.77
N ILE A 30 -4.90 6.30 -1.94
CA ILE A 30 -6.16 6.97 -2.35
C ILE A 30 -7.31 5.96 -2.41
N CYS A 31 -7.10 4.81 -3.05
CA CYS A 31 -8.12 3.76 -3.15
C CYS A 31 -8.53 3.25 -1.78
N PHE A 32 -7.57 2.96 -0.90
CA PHE A 32 -7.84 2.49 0.46
C PHE A 32 -8.58 3.52 1.29
N ALA A 33 -8.19 4.79 1.24
CA ALA A 33 -8.86 5.83 2.01
C ALA A 33 -10.35 5.97 1.63
N ASN A 34 -10.68 5.85 0.34
CA ASN A 34 -12.08 5.83 -0.11
C ASN A 34 -12.84 4.62 0.43
N ILE A 35 -12.24 3.42 0.37
CA ILE A 35 -12.85 2.20 0.90
C ILE A 35 -13.04 2.31 2.43
N PHE A 36 -12.06 2.82 3.15
CA PHE A 36 -12.11 2.96 4.62
C PHE A 36 -13.13 3.99 5.04
N THR A 37 -13.26 5.09 4.29
CA THR A 37 -14.30 6.10 4.55
C THR A 37 -15.70 5.51 4.41
N ALA A 38 -15.91 4.54 3.51
CA ALA A 38 -17.20 3.90 3.32
C ALA A 38 -17.48 2.76 4.32
N THR A 39 -16.44 2.01 4.72
CA THR A 39 -16.60 0.74 5.46
C THR A 39 -16.17 0.78 6.92
N ASP A 40 -15.36 1.76 7.31
CA ASP A 40 -14.74 1.91 8.64
C ASP A 40 -14.22 0.60 9.26
N PRO A 41 -13.26 -0.09 8.60
CA PRO A 41 -12.79 -1.38 9.05
C PRO A 41 -11.83 -1.22 10.23
N HIS A 42 -11.88 -2.15 11.19
CA HIS A 42 -10.92 -2.18 12.29
C HIS A 42 -9.55 -2.74 11.86
N VAL A 43 -9.56 -3.74 10.96
CA VAL A 43 -8.37 -4.44 10.47
C VAL A 43 -8.53 -4.75 8.98
N VAL A 44 -7.46 -4.57 8.22
CA VAL A 44 -7.38 -4.86 6.79
C VAL A 44 -6.30 -5.90 6.55
N VAL A 45 -6.66 -7.00 5.88
CA VAL A 45 -5.74 -8.09 5.57
C VAL A 45 -5.41 -8.06 4.08
N LEU A 46 -4.14 -7.89 3.74
CA LEU A 46 -3.67 -7.91 2.35
C LEU A 46 -3.25 -9.33 1.97
N GLY A 47 -3.89 -9.87 0.92
CA GLY A 47 -3.54 -11.16 0.32
C GLY A 47 -2.92 -11.02 -1.08
N GLY A 48 -2.61 -12.17 -1.71
CA GLY A 48 -2.05 -12.23 -3.06
C GLY A 48 -0.55 -11.95 -3.15
N GLY A 49 0.03 -12.09 -4.35
CA GLY A 49 1.49 -12.04 -4.54
C GLY A 49 2.16 -10.73 -4.15
N LEU A 50 1.44 -9.61 -4.22
CA LEU A 50 1.93 -8.28 -3.82
C LEU A 50 1.94 -8.05 -2.30
N SER A 51 1.24 -8.88 -1.52
CA SER A 51 1.30 -8.80 -0.04
C SER A 51 2.69 -9.11 0.53
N ASN A 52 3.60 -9.67 -0.28
CA ASN A 52 5.01 -9.88 0.07
C ASN A 52 5.87 -8.63 -0.03
N PHE A 53 5.33 -7.53 -0.55
CA PHE A 53 6.08 -6.29 -0.64
C PHE A 53 5.95 -5.52 0.68
N GLU A 54 6.92 -5.73 1.58
CA GLU A 54 6.89 -5.20 2.94
C GLU A 54 6.77 -3.66 3.00
N LEU A 55 7.26 -2.96 1.97
CA LEU A 55 7.15 -1.51 1.82
C LEU A 55 5.69 -1.01 1.91
N ILE A 56 4.71 -1.83 1.50
CA ILE A 56 3.29 -1.48 1.60
C ILE A 56 2.91 -1.24 3.07
N TYR A 57 3.33 -2.10 4.00
CA TYR A 57 2.96 -1.97 5.40
C TYR A 57 3.65 -0.80 6.10
N GLU A 58 4.80 -0.36 5.57
CA GLU A 58 5.52 0.81 6.06
C GLU A 58 4.95 2.13 5.52
N GLU A 59 4.59 2.16 4.23
CA GLU A 59 4.18 3.37 3.53
C GLU A 59 2.68 3.68 3.68
N MET A 60 1.82 2.66 3.73
CA MET A 60 0.38 2.86 3.82
C MET A 60 -0.06 3.66 5.05
N PRO A 61 0.45 3.40 6.28
CA PRO A 61 0.10 4.21 7.45
C PRO A 61 0.54 5.68 7.34
N LYS A 62 1.56 5.99 6.52
CA LYS A 62 2.05 7.36 6.31
C LYS A 62 1.21 8.11 5.28
N ARG A 63 0.75 7.42 4.23
CA ARG A 63 0.08 8.04 3.06
C ARG A 63 -1.43 8.10 3.20
N ILE A 64 -2.06 7.07 3.74
CA ILE A 64 -3.52 6.96 3.84
C ILE A 64 -4.16 8.11 4.64
N PRO A 65 -3.62 8.57 5.79
CA PRO A 65 -4.24 9.65 6.56
C PRO A 65 -4.48 10.94 5.79
N LYS A 66 -3.66 11.23 4.76
CA LYS A 66 -3.82 12.40 3.88
C LYS A 66 -5.15 12.38 3.09
N TYR A 67 -5.69 11.19 2.86
CA TYR A 67 -6.88 10.97 2.04
C TYR A 67 -8.11 10.56 2.86
N LEU A 68 -7.97 10.40 4.17
CA LEU A 68 -9.08 10.10 5.07
C LEU A 68 -9.79 11.37 5.53
N LEU A 69 -10.99 11.19 6.09
CA LEU A 69 -11.66 12.24 6.87
C LEU A 69 -10.77 12.66 8.04
N SER A 70 -10.79 13.94 8.40
CA SER A 70 -9.90 14.50 9.44
C SER A 70 -10.03 13.84 10.82
N VAL A 71 -11.15 13.17 11.09
CA VAL A 71 -11.43 12.45 12.35
C VAL A 71 -11.10 10.96 12.26
N ALA A 72 -10.93 10.42 11.06
CA ALA A 72 -10.71 9.00 10.83
C ALA A 72 -9.23 8.65 11.02
N LYS A 73 -8.99 7.42 11.46
CA LYS A 73 -7.64 6.88 11.65
C LYS A 73 -7.37 5.78 10.62
N CYS A 74 -6.12 5.65 10.21
CA CYS A 74 -5.74 4.53 9.36
C CYS A 74 -5.96 3.21 10.13
N PRO A 75 -6.67 2.23 9.56
CA PRO A 75 -6.86 0.93 10.19
C PRO A 75 -5.55 0.15 10.23
N LYS A 76 -5.53 -0.92 11.05
CA LYS A 76 -4.37 -1.81 11.10
C LYS A 76 -4.32 -2.65 9.82
N ILE A 77 -3.27 -2.45 9.02
CA ILE A 77 -3.03 -3.21 7.79
C ILE A 77 -2.05 -4.34 8.11
N ILE A 78 -2.44 -5.58 7.83
CA ILE A 78 -1.63 -6.78 8.10
C ILE A 78 -1.53 -7.69 6.89
N LYS A 79 -0.46 -8.47 6.84
CA LYS A 79 -0.25 -9.52 5.84
C LYS A 79 -1.12 -10.74 6.13
N ALA A 80 -1.72 -11.33 5.11
CA ALA A 80 -2.39 -12.62 5.23
C ALA A 80 -1.38 -13.71 5.65
N LYS A 81 -1.72 -14.49 6.68
CA LYS A 81 -0.92 -15.63 7.12
C LYS A 81 -1.10 -16.87 6.25
N HIS A 82 -2.26 -16.97 5.59
CA HIS A 82 -2.66 -18.08 4.75
C HIS A 82 -3.01 -17.52 3.38
N GLY A 83 -2.12 -17.69 2.39
CA GLY A 83 -2.27 -17.15 1.05
C GLY A 83 -1.03 -17.38 0.19
#